data_AF-A0A644WZ10-F1
#
_entry.id   AF-A0A644WZ10-F1
#
_cell.length_a   1.000
_cell.length_b   1.000
_cell.length_c   1.000
_cell.angle_alpha   90.00
_cell.angle_beta   90.00
_cell.angle_gamma   90.00
#
_symmetry.space_group_name_H-M   'P 1'
#
loop_
_entity.id
_entity.type
_entity.pdbx_description
1 polymer ?
#
loop_
_entity_poly.entity_id
_entity_poly.type
_entity_poly.pdbx_seq_one_letter_code
_entity_poly.pdbx_strand_id
1 'polypeptide(L)'
;MDGALITAISALVEHACASEENRIGYEIWKYHIKPMIPIAQELAVVHEADEEIVTLAVLLHDLAGIEDVSKRKLHHSFGADRAREILRGYQYPAD
;
A
#
# COMPACT_ATOMS: atom_id res chain seq x y z
N MET A 1 1.86 15.95 0.18
CA MET A 1 2.78 14.80 0.16
C MET A 1 3.83 14.93 1.26
N ASP A 2 3.58 14.25 2.38
CA ASP A 2 4.55 13.94 3.41
C ASP A 2 5.47 12.81 2.93
N GLY A 3 6.65 13.20 2.45
CA GLY A 3 7.65 12.24 1.96
C GLY A 3 8.17 11.28 3.04
N ALA A 4 8.16 11.65 4.32
CA ALA A 4 8.62 10.79 5.40
C ALA A 4 7.61 9.65 5.64
N LEU A 5 6.31 9.98 5.64
CA LEU A 5 5.24 9.00 5.73
C LEU A 5 5.27 8.01 4.57
N ILE A 6 5.36 8.51 3.33
CA ILE A 6 5.43 7.65 2.14
C ILE A 6 6.63 6.71 2.21
N THR A 7 7.80 7.22 2.64
CA THR A 7 9.01 6.40 2.80
C THR A 7 8.81 5.30 3.84
N ALA A 8 8.20 5.63 4.99
CA ALA A 8 7.96 4.68 6.07
C ALA A 8 6.97 3.58 5.66
N ILE A 9 5.86 3.94 5.01
CA ILE A 9 4.85 2.98 4.54
C ILE A 9 5.40 2.13 3.39
N SER A 10 6.15 2.71 2.47
CA SER A 10 6.84 1.99 1.39
C SER A 10 7.77 0.90 1.95
N ALA A 11 8.59 1.25 2.95
CA ALA A 11 9.48 0.30 3.61
C ALA A 11 8.71 -0.81 4.36
N LEU A 12 7.60 -0.47 5.02
CA LEU A 12 6.72 -1.44 5.67
C LEU A 12 6.16 -2.45 4.67
N VAL A 13 5.67 -1.98 3.52
CA VAL A 13 5.08 -2.83 2.47
C VAL A 13 6.14 -3.71 1.81
N GLU A 14 7.30 -3.14 1.44
CA GLU A 14 8.41 -3.90 0.88
C GLU A 14 8.89 -5.00 1.85
N HIS A 15 8.97 -4.69 3.15
CA HIS A 15 9.31 -5.68 4.19
C HIS A 15 8.29 -6.81 4.26
N ALA A 16 6.98 -6.50 4.25
CA ALA A 16 5.93 -7.51 4.21
C ALA A 16 6.04 -8.39 2.95
N CYS A 17 6.36 -7.80 1.80
CA CYS A 17 6.56 -8.53 0.55
C CYS A 17 7.81 -9.42 0.57
N ALA A 18 8.86 -9.02 1.29
CA ALA A 18 10.11 -9.76 1.43
C ALA A 18 10.07 -10.83 2.53
N SER A 19 9.03 -10.86 3.36
CA SER A 19 8.85 -11.84 4.43
C SER A 19 8.77 -13.28 3.91
N GLU A 20 9.36 -14.22 4.65
CA GLU A 20 9.24 -15.66 4.35
C GLU A 20 7.79 -16.17 4.50
N GLU A 21 6.97 -15.47 5.27
CA GLU A 21 5.53 -15.78 5.43
C GLU A 21 4.69 -15.33 4.22
N ASN A 22 5.24 -14.48 3.34
CA ASN A 22 4.56 -14.07 2.11
C ASN A 22 4.52 -15.23 1.11
N ARG A 23 3.37 -15.91 1.05
CA ARG A 23 3.12 -17.03 0.13
C ARG A 23 2.97 -16.65 -1.35
N ILE A 24 2.99 -15.35 -1.67
CA ILE A 24 2.92 -14.82 -3.04
C ILE A 24 4.32 -14.70 -3.65
N GLY A 25 5.32 -14.44 -2.80
CA GLY A 25 6.69 -14.15 -3.19
C GLY A 25 6.96 -12.65 -3.41
N TYR A 26 8.25 -12.30 -3.39
CA TYR A 26 8.74 -10.91 -3.47
C TYR A 26 8.41 -10.20 -4.80
N GLU A 27 8.07 -10.95 -5.85
CA GLU A 27 7.72 -10.40 -7.15
C GLU A 27 6.48 -9.51 -7.13
N ILE A 28 5.60 -9.64 -6.12
CA ILE A 28 4.47 -8.71 -5.92
C ILE A 28 4.95 -7.29 -5.63
N TRP A 29 6.06 -7.12 -4.91
CA TRP A 29 6.66 -5.80 -4.76
C TRP A 29 7.29 -5.33 -6.07
N LYS A 30 8.14 -6.19 -6.66
CA LYS A 30 8.98 -5.82 -7.81
C LYS A 30 8.19 -5.48 -9.07
N TYR A 31 7.13 -6.22 -9.37
CA TYR A 31 6.40 -6.11 -10.64
C TYR A 31 4.97 -5.61 -10.51
N HIS A 32 4.40 -5.54 -9.30
CA HIS A 32 3.01 -5.11 -9.09
C HIS A 32 2.91 -3.80 -8.30
N ILE A 33 3.49 -3.71 -7.09
CA ILE A 33 3.33 -2.50 -6.26
C ILE A 33 4.31 -1.40 -6.67
N LYS A 34 5.62 -1.67 -6.65
CA LYS A 34 6.66 -0.65 -6.86
C LYS A 34 6.54 0.08 -8.20
N PRO A 35 6.29 -0.59 -9.35
CA PRO A 35 6.15 0.10 -10.63
C PRO A 35 4.91 1.00 -10.69
N MET A 36 3.87 0.71 -9.90
CA MET A 36 2.63 1.48 -9.91
C MET A 36 2.72 2.79 -9.15
N ILE A 37 3.69 2.97 -8.25
CA ILE A 37 3.89 4.23 -7.50
C ILE A 37 4.06 5.44 -8.45
N PRO A 38 5.08 5.48 -9.35
CA PRO A 38 5.25 6.63 -10.23
C PRO A 38 4.09 6.81 -11.22
N ILE A 39 3.48 5.71 -11.67
CA ILE A 39 2.31 5.75 -12.57
C ILE A 39 1.12 6.40 -11.86
N ALA A 40 0.87 6.03 -10.62
CA ALA A 40 -0.25 6.56 -9.85
C ALA A 40 -0.04 8.01 -9.46
N GLN A 41 1.19 8.43 -9.18
CA GLN A 41 1.54 9.85 -8.98
C GLN A 41 1.28 10.67 -10.24
N GLU A 42 1.71 10.19 -11.41
CA GLU A 42 1.44 10.86 -12.69
C GLU A 42 -0.07 10.97 -12.97
N LEU A 43 -0.82 9.87 -12.76
CA LEU A 43 -2.27 9.86 -12.94
C LEU A 43 -2.99 10.77 -11.94
N ALA A 44 -2.51 10.87 -10.70
CA ALA A 44 -3.09 11.78 -9.72
C ALA A 44 -3.01 13.24 -10.20
N VAL A 45 -1.87 13.64 -10.78
CA VAL A 45 -1.72 14.98 -11.37
C VAL A 45 -2.67 15.18 -12.56
N VAL A 46 -2.74 14.20 -13.47
CA VAL A 46 -3.62 14.27 -14.66
C VAL A 46 -5.10 14.42 -14.28
N HIS A 47 -5.51 13.79 -13.19
CA HIS A 47 -6.89 13.77 -12.73
C HIS A 47 -7.21 14.78 -11.63
N GLU A 48 -6.27 15.68 -11.28
CA GLU A 48 -6.42 16.65 -10.18
C GLU A 48 -6.80 15.96 -8.85
N ALA A 49 -6.30 14.74 -8.64
CA ALA A 49 -6.51 13.97 -7.42
C ALA A 49 -5.39 14.26 -6.40
N ASP A 50 -5.66 13.96 -5.13
CA ASP A 50 -4.64 14.06 -4.09
C ASP A 50 -3.57 12.98 -4.28
N GLU A 51 -2.37 13.40 -4.70
CA GLU A 51 -1.24 12.53 -4.98
C GLU A 51 -0.81 11.69 -3.77
N GLU A 52 -0.91 12.23 -2.56
CA GLU A 52 -0.53 11.51 -1.34
C GLU A 52 -1.52 10.38 -1.06
N ILE A 53 -2.82 10.66 -1.13
CA ILE A 53 -3.88 9.67 -0.95
C ILE A 53 -3.78 8.56 -1.99
N VAL A 54 -3.58 8.92 -3.27
CA VAL A 54 -3.43 7.93 -4.34
C VAL A 54 -2.18 7.06 -4.14
N THR A 55 -1.06 7.65 -3.74
CA THR A 55 0.19 6.92 -3.48
C THR A 55 0.03 5.96 -2.30
N LEU A 56 -0.60 6.40 -1.20
CA LEU A 56 -0.89 5.56 -0.03
C LEU A 56 -1.81 4.39 -0.39
N ALA A 57 -2.83 4.64 -1.21
CA ALA A 57 -3.74 3.60 -1.68
C ALA A 57 -2.99 2.52 -2.47
N VAL A 58 -2.10 2.91 -3.40
CA VAL A 58 -1.28 1.96 -4.16
C VAL A 58 -0.39 1.11 -3.27
N LEU A 59 0.27 1.72 -2.29
CA LEU A 59 1.15 1.01 -1.36
C LEU A 59 0.38 -0.04 -0.53
N LEU A 60 -0.83 0.29 -0.08
CA LEU A 60 -1.55 -0.50 0.92
C LEU A 60 -2.58 -1.49 0.36
N HIS A 61 -3.01 -1.35 -0.90
CA HIS A 61 -4.23 -2.02 -1.40
C HIS A 61 -4.22 -3.55 -1.25
N ASP A 62 -3.07 -4.20 -1.39
CA ASP A 62 -2.92 -5.66 -1.33
C ASP A 62 -2.30 -6.16 -0.02
N LEU A 63 -1.89 -5.27 0.88
CA LEU A 63 -1.06 -5.60 2.04
C LEU A 63 -1.69 -6.69 2.94
N ALA A 64 -3.00 -6.61 3.19
CA ALA A 64 -3.68 -7.60 4.01
C ALA A 64 -3.61 -9.02 3.42
N GLY A 65 -3.64 -9.15 2.09
CA GLY A 65 -3.51 -10.43 1.39
C GLY A 65 -2.07 -10.91 1.26
N ILE A 66 -1.09 -10.00 1.37
CA ILE A 66 0.34 -10.31 1.45
C ILE A 66 0.70 -10.86 2.82
N GLU A 67 0.22 -10.21 3.88
CA GLU A 67 0.44 -10.62 5.28
C GLU A 67 -0.32 -11.91 5.63
N ASP A 68 -1.49 -12.14 5.02
CA ASP A 68 -2.30 -13.33 5.26
C ASP A 68 -3.05 -13.75 3.99
N VAL A 69 -2.57 -14.83 3.36
CA VAL A 69 -3.15 -15.34 2.11
C VAL A 69 -4.63 -15.73 2.23
N SER A 70 -5.11 -16.07 3.43
CA SER A 70 -6.52 -16.41 3.65
C SER A 70 -7.45 -15.21 3.41
N LYS A 71 -6.92 -13.99 3.56
CA LYS A 71 -7.65 -12.73 3.35
C LYS A 71 -7.77 -12.33 1.89
N ARG A 72 -7.01 -12.94 0.96
CA ARG A 72 -7.04 -12.59 -0.48
C ARG A 72 -8.43 -12.62 -1.10
N LYS A 73 -9.28 -13.58 -0.69
CA LYS A 73 -10.63 -13.72 -1.25
C LYS A 73 -11.51 -12.49 -1.00
N LEU A 74 -11.27 -11.78 0.11
CA LEU A 74 -11.99 -10.57 0.51
C LEU A 74 -10.99 -9.40 0.68
N HIS A 75 -9.96 -9.35 -0.17
CA HIS A 75 -8.85 -8.40 -0.05
C HIS A 75 -9.32 -6.95 -0.05
N HIS A 76 -10.39 -6.61 -0.79
CA HIS A 76 -10.94 -5.25 -0.78
C HIS A 76 -11.39 -4.80 0.63
N SER A 77 -12.01 -5.69 1.42
CA SER A 77 -12.48 -5.36 2.77
C SER A 77 -11.33 -5.39 3.77
N PHE A 78 -10.55 -6.48 3.77
CA PHE A 78 -9.45 -6.63 4.71
C PHE A 78 -8.31 -5.66 4.44
N GLY A 79 -8.06 -5.32 3.17
CA GLY A 79 -7.09 -4.31 2.77
C GLY A 79 -7.50 -2.92 3.25
N ALA A 80 -8.77 -2.53 3.10
CA ALA A 80 -9.27 -1.26 3.62
C ALA A 80 -9.15 -1.17 5.16
N ASP A 81 -9.48 -2.24 5.88
CA ASP A 81 -9.35 -2.27 7.34
C ASP A 81 -7.88 -2.21 7.78
N ARG A 82 -6.99 -2.93 7.09
CA ARG A 82 -5.55 -2.91 7.37
C ARG A 82 -4.91 -1.56 7.07
N ALA A 83 -5.28 -0.92 5.96
CA ALA A 83 -4.84 0.43 5.62
C ALA A 83 -5.27 1.43 6.70
N ARG A 84 -6.53 1.36 7.16
CA ARG A 84 -7.05 2.20 8.24
C ARG A 84 -6.27 2.01 9.55
N GLU A 85 -5.95 0.78 9.91
CA GLU A 85 -5.15 0.48 11.11
C GLU A 85 -3.76 1.13 11.04
N ILE A 86 -3.05 0.92 9.93
CA ILE A 86 -1.70 1.46 9.73
C ILE A 86 -1.71 2.99 9.74
N LEU A 87 -2.59 3.62 8.96
CA LEU A 87 -2.67 5.08 8.85
C LEU A 87 -3.02 5.73 10.20
N ARG A 88 -3.91 5.13 10.99
CA ARG A 88 -4.18 5.58 12.36
C ARG A 88 -2.94 5.50 13.26
N GLY A 89 -2.10 4.46 13.09
CA GLY A 89 -0.83 4.33 13.80
C GLY A 89 0.14 5.48 13.52
N TYR A 90 0.09 6.04 12.32
CA TYR A 90 0.83 7.24 11.92
C TYR A 90 0.10 8.56 12.23
N GLN A 91 -1.03 8.52 12.93
CA GLN A 91 -1.88 9.68 13.21
C GLN A 91 -2.36 10.40 11.93
N TYR A 92 -2.48 9.66 10.83
CA TYR A 92 -2.99 10.19 9.57
C TYR A 92 -4.45 10.64 9.75
N PRO A 93 -4.85 11.81 9.20
CA PRO A 93 -6.22 12.31 9.32
C PRO A 93 -7.24 11.28 8.81
N ALA A 94 -8.39 11.24 9.48
CA ALA A 94 -9.51 10.40 9.05
C ALA A 94 -10.30 11.03 7.88
N ASP A 95 -10.16 12.36 7.72
CA ASP A 95 -10.96 13.23 6.87
C ASP A 95 -10.06 14.19 6.07
#